data_AF-A0A2K8WSJ0-F1
#
_entry.id   AF-A0A2K8WSJ0-F1
#
_cell.length_a   1.000
_cell.length_b   1.000
_cell.length_c   1.000
_cell.angle_alpha   90.00
_cell.angle_beta   90.00
_cell.angle_gamma   90.00
#
_symmetry.space_group_name_H-M   'P 1'
#
loop_
_entity.id
_entity.type
_entity.pdbx_description
1 polymer ?
#
loop_
_entity_poly.entity_id
_entity_poly.type
_entity_poly.pdbx_seq_one_letter_code
_entity_poly.pdbx_strand_id
1 'polypeptide(L)'
;MPENSTSFVMTNIQKTRTQQKKTMGNLYGQRTWVEYGFRQCKQELGWTDYRLTKGEDIEKWWEIINSVYWMTSLKTKPITDLINQKKIVETQDKKIFITEDWRDFSSWKNTLINYRIMVKPMLIFCTMLPWLRIMESDLLWIGFNHLLNHSNNCMIHFLSG
;
A
#
# COMPACT_ATOMS: atom_id res chain seq x y z
N MET A 1 -23.28 2.41 -16.99
CA MET A 1 -23.55 3.65 -17.76
C MET A 1 -24.73 3.37 -18.66
N PRO A 2 -25.61 4.35 -18.93
CA PRO A 2 -26.70 4.17 -19.87
C PRO A 2 -26.16 4.00 -21.29
N GLU A 3 -26.88 3.25 -22.12
CA GLU A 3 -26.40 2.69 -23.39
C GLU A 3 -25.94 3.72 -24.45
N ASN A 4 -26.36 4.99 -24.34
CA ASN A 4 -26.11 6.02 -25.36
C ASN A 4 -25.44 7.30 -24.83
N SER A 5 -24.53 7.19 -23.87
CA SER A 5 -23.73 8.35 -23.41
C SER A 5 -22.45 8.51 -24.26
N THR A 6 -22.51 9.34 -25.30
CA THR A 6 -21.32 9.70 -26.09
C THR A 6 -20.40 10.60 -25.29
N SER A 7 -19.20 10.10 -24.94
CA SER A 7 -18.14 10.90 -24.35
C SER A 7 -17.34 11.63 -25.44
N PHE A 8 -17.36 12.96 -25.43
CA PHE A 8 -16.48 13.77 -26.28
C PHE A 8 -15.17 14.01 -25.54
N VAL A 9 -14.04 13.58 -26.12
CA VAL A 9 -12.72 13.72 -25.47
C VAL A 9 -11.74 14.36 -26.45
N MET A 10 -11.15 15.49 -26.04
CA MET A 10 -10.08 16.16 -26.78
C MET A 10 -8.75 15.46 -26.52
N THR A 11 -7.89 15.35 -27.53
CA THR A 11 -6.60 14.67 -27.43
C THR A 11 -5.56 15.25 -28.38
N ASN A 12 -4.29 15.21 -27.95
CA ASN A 12 -3.13 15.59 -28.76
C ASN A 12 -2.47 14.37 -29.44
N ILE A 13 -3.14 13.22 -29.53
CA ILE A 13 -2.57 12.02 -30.15
C ILE A 13 -2.55 12.18 -31.68
N GLN A 14 -1.35 12.31 -32.25
CA GLN A 14 -1.11 12.50 -33.68
C GLN A 14 -1.02 11.17 -34.47
N LYS A 15 -1.97 10.25 -34.23
CA LYS A 15 -2.02 8.95 -34.94
C LYS A 15 -3.14 8.93 -35.99
N THR A 16 -3.06 8.00 -36.94
CA THR A 16 -4.15 7.72 -37.90
C THR A 16 -5.46 7.45 -37.14
N ARG A 17 -6.59 7.97 -37.65
CA ARG A 17 -7.91 8.00 -37.00
C ARG A 17 -8.33 6.68 -36.33
N THR A 18 -8.05 5.53 -36.97
CA THR A 18 -8.39 4.20 -36.44
C THR A 18 -7.53 3.81 -35.23
N GLN A 19 -6.21 4.06 -35.30
CA GLN A 19 -5.30 3.81 -34.19
C GLN A 19 -5.54 4.80 -33.03
N GLN A 20 -5.89 6.05 -33.37
CA GLN A 20 -6.24 7.07 -32.40
C GLN A 20 -7.45 6.65 -31.55
N LYS A 21 -8.55 6.16 -32.15
CA LYS A 21 -9.73 5.68 -31.40
C LYS A 21 -9.38 4.57 -30.39
N LYS A 22 -8.63 3.55 -30.83
CA LYS A 22 -8.25 2.42 -29.97
C LYS A 22 -7.31 2.85 -28.84
N THR A 23 -6.26 3.60 -29.15
CA THR A 23 -5.32 4.11 -28.14
C THR A 23 -6.03 5.05 -27.17
N MET A 24 -6.88 5.94 -27.68
CA MET A 24 -7.62 6.91 -26.86
C MET A 24 -8.61 6.22 -25.93
N GLY A 25 -9.37 5.24 -26.40
CA GLY A 25 -10.29 4.46 -25.56
C GLY A 25 -9.54 3.75 -24.42
N ASN A 26 -8.41 3.13 -24.72
CA ASN A 26 -7.59 2.44 -23.72
C ASN A 26 -7.01 3.42 -22.68
N LEU A 27 -6.51 4.59 -23.11
CA LEU A 27 -5.94 5.61 -22.22
C LEU A 27 -7.02 6.28 -21.37
N TYR A 28 -8.15 6.65 -21.97
CA TYR A 28 -9.25 7.28 -21.25
C TYR A 28 -9.89 6.31 -20.26
N GLY A 29 -9.93 5.01 -20.58
CA GLY A 29 -10.34 3.95 -19.67
C GLY A 29 -9.46 3.84 -18.42
N GLN A 30 -8.19 4.29 -18.47
CA GLN A 30 -7.31 4.28 -17.30
C GLN A 30 -7.79 5.22 -16.17
N ARG A 31 -8.64 6.22 -16.48
CA ARG A 31 -9.22 7.10 -15.45
C ARG A 31 -9.99 6.33 -14.38
N THR A 32 -10.56 5.17 -14.74
CA THR A 32 -11.28 4.31 -13.80
C THR A 32 -10.36 3.79 -12.70
N TRP A 33 -9.07 3.56 -12.99
CA TRP A 33 -8.09 3.16 -11.98
C TRP A 33 -7.80 4.28 -10.97
N VAL A 34 -7.85 5.54 -11.41
CA VAL A 34 -7.76 6.69 -10.49
C VAL A 34 -8.93 6.70 -9.52
N GLU A 35 -10.16 6.45 -10.01
CA GLU A 35 -11.34 6.33 -9.15
C GLU A 35 -11.21 5.17 -8.16
N TYR A 36 -10.73 4.01 -8.61
CA TYR A 36 -10.45 2.87 -7.74
C TYR A 36 -9.41 3.20 -6.66
N GLY A 37 -8.35 3.95 -7.00
CA GLY A 37 -7.35 4.40 -6.04
C GLY A 37 -7.96 5.29 -4.95
N PHE A 38 -8.78 6.27 -5.33
CA PHE A 38 -9.50 7.09 -4.35
C PHE A 38 -10.46 6.26 -3.49
N ARG A 39 -11.13 5.26 -4.06
CA ARG A 39 -12.02 4.36 -3.31
C ARG A 39 -11.23 3.56 -2.27
N GLN A 40 -10.05 3.06 -2.64
CA GLN A 40 -9.16 2.34 -1.73
C GLN A 40 -8.69 3.23 -0.58
N CYS A 41 -8.24 4.46 -0.85
CA CYS A 41 -7.86 5.41 0.20
C CYS A 41 -9.01 5.70 1.17
N LYS A 42 -10.24 5.88 0.64
CA LYS A 42 -11.43 6.17 1.46
C LYS A 42 -11.85 4.99 2.33
N GLN A 43 -11.88 3.78 1.77
CA GLN A 43 -12.42 2.62 2.46
C GLN A 43 -11.39 1.93 3.38
N GLU A 44 -10.12 1.94 3.01
CA GLU A 44 -9.10 1.10 3.67
C GLU A 44 -8.06 1.90 4.47
N LEU A 45 -7.83 3.18 4.15
CA LEU A 45 -6.78 4.00 4.79
C LEU A 45 -7.33 5.09 5.71
N GLY A 46 -8.65 5.19 5.88
CA GLY A 46 -9.25 6.15 6.81
C GLY A 46 -9.17 7.61 6.32
N TRP A 47 -9.38 7.84 5.02
CA TRP A 47 -9.37 9.18 4.41
C TRP A 47 -10.19 10.22 5.17
N THR A 48 -11.34 9.81 5.69
CA THR A 48 -12.25 10.66 6.46
C THR A 48 -12.11 10.37 7.95
N ASP A 49 -11.04 10.87 8.57
CA ASP A 49 -10.96 10.92 10.04
C ASP A 49 -11.61 12.21 10.53
N TYR A 50 -12.82 12.08 11.11
CA TYR A 50 -13.61 13.20 11.62
C TYR A 50 -13.01 13.89 12.84
N ARG A 51 -11.95 13.32 13.44
CA ARG A 51 -11.24 13.93 14.57
C ARG A 51 -10.31 15.06 14.11
N LEU A 52 -9.91 15.08 12.84
CA LEU A 52 -9.08 16.11 12.25
C LEU A 52 -9.96 17.27 11.78
N THR A 53 -9.86 18.41 12.46
CA THR A 53 -10.70 19.59 12.19
C THR A 53 -9.92 20.78 11.66
N LYS A 54 -8.61 20.82 11.88
CA LYS A 54 -7.71 21.87 11.39
C LYS A 54 -7.21 21.53 9.98
N GLY A 55 -7.19 22.52 9.09
CA GLY A 55 -6.74 22.33 7.70
C GLY A 55 -5.33 21.76 7.60
N GLU A 56 -4.38 22.30 8.35
CA GLU A 56 -2.98 21.85 8.36
C GLU A 56 -2.83 20.37 8.76
N ASP A 57 -3.64 19.91 9.72
CA ASP A 57 -3.59 18.52 10.19
C ASP A 57 -4.25 17.58 9.16
N ILE A 58 -5.29 18.05 8.46
CA ILE A 58 -5.94 17.32 7.36
C ILE A 58 -4.95 17.12 6.19
N GLU A 59 -4.20 18.15 5.82
CA GLU A 59 -3.19 18.07 4.75
C GLU A 59 -2.11 17.05 5.09
N LYS A 60 -1.52 17.13 6.29
CA LYS A 60 -0.53 16.15 6.77
C LYS A 60 -1.10 14.74 6.80
N TRP A 61 -2.36 14.57 7.22
CA TRP A 61 -3.01 13.28 7.20
C TRP A 61 -3.16 12.71 5.78
N TRP A 62 -3.57 13.54 4.83
CA TRP A 62 -3.66 13.15 3.43
C TRP A 62 -2.29 12.83 2.83
N GLU A 63 -1.23 13.55 3.19
CA GLU A 63 0.14 13.21 2.79
C GLU A 63 0.55 11.82 3.28
N ILE A 64 0.26 11.48 4.53
CA ILE A 64 0.51 10.15 5.09
C ILE A 64 -0.28 9.09 4.33
N ILE A 65 -1.58 9.31 4.10
CA ILE A 65 -2.42 8.37 3.34
C ILE A 65 -1.88 8.14 1.93
N ASN A 66 -1.53 9.21 1.22
CA ASN A 66 -0.98 9.10 -0.13
C ASN A 66 0.38 8.38 -0.14
N SER A 67 1.21 8.60 0.88
CA SER A 67 2.49 7.91 1.05
C SER A 67 2.31 6.41 1.28
N VAL A 68 1.37 6.01 2.14
CA VAL A 68 1.04 4.59 2.39
C VAL A 68 0.43 3.95 1.15
N TYR A 69 -0.46 4.66 0.45
CA TYR A 69 -1.03 4.19 -0.82
C TYR A 69 0.06 3.94 -1.86
N TRP A 70 0.99 4.88 -2.01
CA TRP A 70 2.12 4.77 -2.94
C TRP A 70 3.02 3.59 -2.60
N MET A 71 3.45 3.47 -1.34
CA MET A 71 4.26 2.36 -0.84
C MET A 71 3.59 0.99 -1.11
N THR A 72 2.29 0.89 -0.82
CA THR A 72 1.51 -0.33 -1.07
C THR A 72 1.43 -0.65 -2.56
N SER A 73 1.24 0.37 -3.40
CA SER A 73 1.13 0.19 -4.85
C SER A 73 2.46 -0.28 -5.46
N LEU A 74 3.59 0.28 -5.02
CA LEU A 74 4.92 -0.09 -5.50
C LEU A 74 5.26 -1.57 -5.29
N LYS A 75 4.72 -2.20 -4.24
CA LYS A 75 4.96 -3.61 -3.96
C LYS A 75 3.96 -4.57 -4.62
N THR A 76 2.95 -4.06 -5.31
CA THR A 76 2.04 -4.93 -6.08
C THR A 76 2.77 -5.57 -7.26
N LYS A 77 2.50 -6.86 -7.49
CA LYS A 77 3.17 -7.67 -8.51
C LYS A 77 3.27 -7.00 -9.89
N PRO A 78 2.23 -6.36 -10.48
CA PRO A 78 2.37 -5.72 -11.79
C PRO A 78 3.41 -4.59 -11.84
N ILE A 79 3.52 -3.81 -10.77
CA ILE A 79 4.48 -2.70 -10.67
C ILE A 79 5.87 -3.24 -10.34
N THR A 80 5.96 -4.17 -9.39
CA THR A 80 7.20 -4.86 -9.05
C THR A 80 7.79 -5.57 -10.27
N ASP A 81 6.97 -6.28 -11.05
CA ASP A 81 7.41 -6.95 -12.29
C ASP A 81 7.87 -5.92 -13.33
N LEU A 82 7.21 -4.77 -13.47
CA LEU A 82 7.64 -3.69 -14.36
C LEU A 82 8.99 -3.08 -13.92
N ILE A 83 9.21 -2.92 -12.62
CA ILE A 83 10.45 -2.41 -12.04
C ILE A 83 11.57 -3.45 -12.17
N ASN A 84 11.27 -4.71 -11.85
CA ASN A 84 12.20 -5.84 -11.83
C ASN A 84 12.44 -6.46 -13.20
N GLN A 85 11.65 -6.16 -14.24
CA GLN A 85 12.00 -6.47 -15.63
C GLN A 85 13.36 -5.89 -16.04
N LYS A 86 13.91 -4.91 -15.29
CA LYS A 86 15.27 -4.40 -15.43
C LYS A 86 16.34 -5.11 -14.58
N LYS A 87 15.96 -6.01 -13.67
CA LYS A 87 16.84 -6.74 -12.77
C LYS A 87 16.53 -8.24 -12.84
N ILE A 88 17.34 -8.97 -13.61
CA ILE A 88 17.46 -10.42 -13.47
C ILE A 88 18.13 -10.64 -12.11
N VAL A 89 17.35 -10.85 -11.06
CA VAL A 89 17.86 -11.32 -9.78
C VAL A 89 17.09 -12.58 -9.44
N GLU A 90 17.81 -13.69 -9.42
CA GLU A 90 17.35 -14.97 -8.90
C GLU A 90 17.05 -14.79 -7.41
N THR A 91 15.78 -14.62 -7.07
CA THR A 91 15.35 -14.62 -5.67
C THR A 91 15.31 -16.06 -5.19
N GLN A 92 16.30 -16.43 -4.37
CA GLN A 92 16.22 -17.65 -3.57
C GLN A 92 15.04 -17.50 -2.59
N ASP A 93 14.00 -18.29 -2.81
CA ASP A 93 12.85 -18.42 -1.91
C ASP A 93 13.32 -19.01 -0.57
N LYS A 94 13.81 -18.15 0.33
CA LYS A 94 13.86 -18.48 1.74
C LYS A 94 12.41 -18.57 2.20
N LYS A 95 11.98 -19.78 2.59
CA LYS A 95 10.73 -20.03 3.31
C LYS A 95 10.73 -19.20 4.59
N ILE A 96 10.23 -17.98 4.48
CA ILE A 96 9.85 -17.16 5.63
C ILE A 96 8.69 -17.91 6.29
N PHE A 97 8.60 -17.89 7.62
CA PHE A 97 7.46 -18.47 8.34
C PHE A 97 6.18 -17.76 7.90
N ILE A 98 5.51 -18.35 6.90
CA ILE A 98 4.21 -17.92 6.40
C ILE A 98 3.23 -18.30 7.51
N THR A 99 2.86 -17.33 8.35
CA THR A 99 1.65 -17.44 9.15
C THR A 99 0.46 -17.64 8.21
N GLU A 100 -0.58 -18.38 8.62
CA GLU A 100 -1.76 -18.65 7.78
C GLU A 100 -2.42 -17.35 7.24
N ASP A 101 -2.21 -16.23 7.93
CA ASP A 101 -2.73 -14.91 7.57
C ASP A 101 -1.92 -14.17 6.50
N TRP A 102 -0.72 -14.63 6.15
CA TRP A 102 0.15 -13.98 5.18
C TRP A 102 -0.35 -14.21 3.75
N ARG A 103 -0.52 -13.13 2.98
CA ARG A 103 -1.04 -13.20 1.62
C ARG A 103 0.02 -12.92 0.56
N ASP A 104 -0.29 -13.27 -0.68
CA ASP A 104 0.54 -12.94 -1.83
C ASP A 104 0.48 -11.44 -2.19
N PHE A 105 1.48 -10.94 -2.89
CA PHE A 105 1.54 -9.54 -3.35
C PHE A 105 0.82 -9.31 -4.70
N SER A 106 -0.10 -10.22 -5.07
CA SER A 106 -0.81 -10.15 -6.36
C SER A 106 -1.80 -9.00 -6.44
N SER A 107 -2.36 -8.58 -5.30
CA SER A 107 -3.33 -7.49 -5.20
C SER A 107 -2.89 -6.41 -4.23
N TRP A 108 -3.34 -5.18 -4.49
CA TRP A 108 -3.12 -4.04 -3.59
C TRP A 108 -3.63 -4.29 -2.18
N LYS A 109 -4.82 -4.91 -2.06
CA LYS A 109 -5.44 -5.20 -0.75
C LYS A 109 -4.67 -6.25 0.04
N ASN A 110 -4.19 -7.31 -0.60
CA ASN A 110 -3.36 -8.32 0.07
C ASN A 110 -2.03 -7.72 0.54
N THR A 111 -1.42 -6.88 -0.30
CA THR A 111 -0.21 -6.13 0.04
C THR A 111 -0.42 -5.24 1.27
N LEU A 112 -1.55 -4.51 1.34
CA LEU A 112 -1.90 -3.70 2.50
C LEU A 112 -2.10 -4.55 3.76
N ILE A 113 -2.73 -5.72 3.65
CA ILE A 113 -2.92 -6.65 4.78
C ILE A 113 -1.57 -7.08 5.35
N ASN A 114 -0.61 -7.44 4.48
CA ASN A 114 0.74 -7.80 4.91
C ASN A 114 1.41 -6.64 5.67
N TYR A 115 1.31 -5.41 5.15
CA TYR A 115 1.82 -4.23 5.87
C TYR A 115 1.13 -4.00 7.21
N ARG A 116 -0.18 -4.19 7.31
CA ARG A 116 -0.89 -4.11 8.59
C ARG A 116 -0.38 -5.16 9.57
N ILE A 117 -0.13 -6.39 9.13
CA ILE A 117 0.46 -7.44 9.97
C ILE A 117 1.86 -7.04 10.45
N MET A 118 2.70 -6.47 9.59
CA MET A 118 4.03 -5.99 9.97
C MET A 118 4.00 -4.88 11.03
N VAL A 119 3.02 -3.97 10.97
CA VAL A 119 2.94 -2.83 11.91
C VAL A 119 2.27 -3.22 13.24
N LYS A 120 1.49 -4.30 13.29
CA LYS A 120 0.77 -4.76 14.50
C LYS A 120 1.66 -4.90 15.75
N PRO A 121 2.86 -5.51 15.72
CA PRO A 121 3.72 -5.61 16.90
C PRO A 121 4.08 -4.24 17.49
N MET A 122 4.34 -3.25 16.65
CA MET A 122 4.61 -1.88 17.09
C MET A 122 3.38 -1.25 17.72
N LEU A 123 2.19 -1.44 17.14
CA LEU A 123 0.94 -0.93 17.72
C LEU A 123 0.67 -1.56 19.09
N ILE A 124 0.84 -2.87 19.24
CA ILE A 124 0.68 -3.58 20.53
C ILE A 124 1.68 -3.06 21.56
N PHE A 125 2.93 -2.83 21.14
CA PHE A 125 3.93 -2.24 22.01
C PHE A 125 3.51 -0.83 22.47
N CYS A 126 3.03 0.02 21.57
CA CYS A 126 2.53 1.36 21.92
C CYS A 126 1.34 1.33 22.88
N THR A 127 0.42 0.37 22.75
CA THR A 127 -0.72 0.23 23.68
C THR A 127 -0.31 -0.33 25.03
N MET A 128 0.72 -1.17 25.08
CA MET A 128 1.27 -1.74 26.33
C MET A 128 2.26 -0.80 27.02
N LEU A 129 2.75 0.25 26.35
CA LEU A 129 3.73 1.20 26.90
C LEU A 129 3.34 1.81 28.26
N PRO A 130 2.08 2.22 28.52
CA PRO A 130 1.68 2.73 29.83
C PRO A 130 1.78 1.66 30.92
N TRP A 131 1.41 0.42 30.61
CA TRP A 131 1.49 -0.72 31.55
C TRP A 131 2.94 -1.09 31.86
N LEU A 132 3.80 -1.09 30.85
CA LEU A 132 5.24 -1.29 31.01
C LEU A 132 5.90 -0.28 31.96
N ARG A 133 5.42 0.98 31.94
CA ARG A 133 5.88 2.02 32.87
C ARG A 133 5.41 1.80 34.29
N ILE A 134 4.22 1.21 34.48
CA ILE A 134 3.67 0.91 35.81
C ILE A 134 4.35 -0.32 36.43
N MET A 135 4.65 -1.33 35.62
CA MET A 135 5.17 -2.61 36.11
C MET A 135 6.69 -2.63 36.35
N GLU A 136 7.44 -1.62 35.89
CA GLU A 136 8.90 -1.51 36.02
C GLU A 136 9.67 -2.80 35.66
N SER A 137 9.16 -3.58 34.70
CA SER A 137 9.72 -4.91 34.38
C SER A 137 10.67 -4.85 33.17
N ASP A 138 11.98 -4.93 33.43
CA ASP A 138 13.02 -4.94 32.40
C ASP A 138 12.92 -6.11 31.41
N LEU A 139 12.51 -7.29 31.88
CA LEU A 139 12.38 -8.49 31.04
C LEU A 139 11.36 -8.31 29.92
N LEU A 140 10.29 -7.57 30.21
CA LEU A 140 9.17 -7.37 29.29
C LEU A 140 9.56 -6.33 28.23
N TRP A 141 10.32 -5.31 28.63
CA TRP A 141 10.99 -4.38 27.72
C TRP A 141 11.96 -5.08 26.76
N ILE A 142 12.83 -5.95 27.28
CA ILE A 142 13.77 -6.72 26.48
C ILE A 142 13.03 -7.65 25.51
N GLY A 143 12.01 -8.37 25.99
CA GLY A 143 11.18 -9.25 25.15
C GLY A 143 10.51 -8.51 23.99
N PHE A 144 9.93 -7.33 24.24
CA PHE A 144 9.34 -6.51 23.18
C PHE A 144 10.39 -5.99 22.19
N ASN A 145 11.56 -5.57 22.66
CA ASN A 145 12.64 -5.14 21.77
C ASN A 145 13.10 -6.28 20.86
N HIS A 146 13.21 -7.50 21.38
CA HIS A 146 13.51 -8.68 20.54
C HIS A 146 12.42 -8.95 19.51
N LEU A 147 11.15 -8.84 19.88
CA LEU A 147 10.02 -9.02 18.96
C LEU A 147 10.03 -7.96 17.85
N LEU A 148 10.25 -6.69 18.19
CA LEU A 148 10.34 -5.59 17.24
C LEU A 148 11.54 -5.76 16.30
N ASN A 149 12.70 -6.16 16.84
CA ASN A 149 13.89 -6.44 16.02
C ASN A 149 13.64 -7.60 15.04
N HIS A 150 12.99 -8.66 15.51
CA HIS A 150 12.62 -9.79 14.64
C HIS A 150 11.66 -9.36 13.53
N SER A 151 10.64 -8.57 13.87
CA SER A 151 9.68 -8.00 12.90
C SER A 151 10.36 -7.09 11.87
N ASN A 152 11.26 -6.21 12.30
CA ASN A 152 12.01 -5.32 11.42
C ASN A 152 12.95 -6.10 10.48
N ASN A 153 13.62 -7.14 10.96
CA ASN A 153 14.47 -7.99 10.12
C ASN A 153 13.63 -8.70 9.04
N CYS A 154 12.44 -9.20 9.38
CA CYS A 154 11.50 -9.69 8.37
C CYS A 154 11.16 -8.59 7.34
N MET A 155 10.84 -7.37 7.79
CA MET A 155 10.48 -6.24 6.93
C MET A 155 11.60 -5.88 5.93
N ILE A 156 12.86 -5.82 6.38
CA ILE A 156 14.02 -5.51 5.53
C ILE A 156 14.17 -6.56 4.44
N HIS A 157 14.01 -7.85 4.78
CA HIS A 157 14.05 -8.93 3.80
C HIS A 157 12.94 -8.82 2.75
N PHE A 158 11.73 -8.41 3.14
CA PHE A 158 10.62 -8.17 2.21
C PHE A 158 10.75 -6.91 1.36
N LEU A 159 11.51 -5.90 1.82
CA LEU A 159 11.79 -4.70 1.04
C LEU A 159 12.87 -4.96 -0.03
N SER A 160 13.81 -5.87 0.26
CA SER A 160 14.92 -6.25 -0.63
C SER A 160 14.60 -7.29 -1.70
N GLY A 161 13.48 -8.03 -1.55
CA GLY A 161 12.88 -8.86 -2.60
C GLY A 161 11.87 -8.07 -3.44
#